data_AF-A0A543Q4F8-F1
#
_entry.id   AF-A0A543Q4F8-F1
#
_cell.length_a   1.000
_cell.length_b   1.000
_cell.length_c   1.000
_cell.angle_alpha   90.00
_cell.angle_beta   90.00
_cell.angle_gamma   90.00
#
_symmetry.space_group_name_H-M   'P 1'
#
loop_
_entity.id
_entity.type
_entity.pdbx_description
1 polymer ?
#
loop_
_entity_poly.entity_id
_entity_poly.type
_entity_poly.pdbx_seq_one_letter_code
_entity_poly.pdbx_strand_id
1 'polypeptide(L)'
;MNILRVIKASVLSLGLVGTGLSSSLAAADVPQGMQNFNHYTFAVMWHPGVCATWTNAGAACKDLSPDAKINQEWTMHGLWASRPQSLIASGMNGPTWWHYGCYWYNPGHTLPKDSCANPALNLPAALHQRLYAHMPMANICLDRHEYYKHVACFGESPEQFFPKELDLLDKLNASSFTAFIREHRGQWVERNAILKAFAESFKVKNADALELRCETPGRHTHELEHQGDILTQAWITIHKDKVNDFPAPDSLEKGRKGNCAEKIHILN
;
A
#
# COMPACT_ATOMS: atom_id res chain seq x y z
N MET A 1 -33.23 74.83 -46.45
CA MET A 1 -32.52 75.54 -45.37
C MET A 1 -33.23 75.23 -44.06
N ASN A 2 -32.48 75.00 -42.98
CA ASN A 2 -32.87 74.59 -41.63
C ASN A 2 -32.94 73.10 -41.30
N ILE A 3 -31.81 72.70 -40.71
CA ILE A 3 -31.47 71.60 -39.84
C ILE A 3 -32.38 71.61 -38.60
N LEU A 4 -32.87 70.46 -38.14
CA LEU A 4 -32.99 70.18 -36.70
C LEU A 4 -32.76 68.70 -36.43
N ARG A 5 -31.65 68.42 -35.73
CA ARG A 5 -31.29 67.13 -35.14
C ARG A 5 -32.18 66.86 -33.92
N VAL A 6 -32.69 65.64 -33.79
CA VAL A 6 -33.07 65.07 -32.48
C VAL A 6 -32.26 63.79 -32.29
N ILE A 7 -31.57 63.72 -31.15
CA ILE A 7 -30.67 62.66 -30.71
C ILE A 7 -31.26 62.04 -29.44
N LYS A 8 -31.00 60.73 -29.24
CA LYS A 8 -31.13 59.86 -28.03
C LYS A 8 -32.51 59.24 -27.80
N ALA A 9 -32.63 57.98 -27.34
CA ALA A 9 -31.67 57.08 -26.70
C ALA A 9 -32.00 55.61 -27.03
N SER A 10 -30.99 54.83 -27.40
CA SER A 10 -31.08 53.36 -27.41
C SER A 10 -30.71 52.85 -26.01
N VAL A 11 -31.66 52.18 -25.36
CA VAL A 11 -31.43 51.46 -24.10
C VAL A 11 -30.60 50.23 -24.42
N LEU A 12 -29.35 50.20 -23.97
CA LEU A 12 -28.48 49.04 -24.08
C LEU A 12 -28.69 48.16 -22.84
N SER A 13 -29.46 47.09 -23.00
CA SER A 13 -29.65 46.06 -21.97
C SER A 13 -28.33 45.30 -21.79
N LEU A 14 -27.61 45.57 -20.71
CA LEU A 14 -26.42 44.83 -20.32
C LEU A 14 -26.87 43.46 -19.78
N GLY A 15 -26.83 42.43 -20.62
CA GLY A 15 -26.97 41.04 -20.17
C GLY A 15 -25.73 40.65 -19.39
N LEU A 16 -25.85 40.49 -18.06
CA LEU A 16 -24.86 39.79 -17.26
C LEU A 16 -24.85 38.31 -17.67
N VAL A 17 -23.92 37.94 -18.55
CA VAL A 17 -23.57 36.54 -18.76
C VAL A 17 -22.75 36.12 -17.54
N GLY A 18 -23.39 35.40 -16.62
CA GLY A 18 -22.70 34.75 -15.51
C GLY A 18 -21.75 33.70 -16.07
N THR A 19 -20.45 34.02 -16.11
CA THR A 19 -19.40 33.04 -16.39
C THR A 19 -19.32 32.11 -15.19
N GLY A 20 -20.00 30.97 -15.27
CA GLY A 20 -19.77 29.86 -14.36
C GLY A 20 -18.31 29.41 -14.49
N LEU A 21 -17.52 29.70 -13.47
CA LEU A 21 -16.20 29.10 -13.31
C LEU A 21 -16.42 27.63 -12.96
N SER A 22 -16.47 26.77 -13.98
CA SER A 22 -16.28 25.33 -13.80
C SER A 22 -14.83 25.12 -13.38
N SER A 23 -14.61 25.00 -12.07
CA SER A 23 -13.34 24.57 -11.49
C SER A 23 -13.12 23.10 -11.85
N SER A 24 -12.62 22.82 -13.05
CA SER A 24 -12.00 21.55 -13.35
C SER A 24 -10.75 21.44 -12.47
N LEU A 25 -10.81 20.62 -11.42
CA LEU A 25 -9.61 20.14 -10.75
C LEU A 25 -8.74 19.50 -11.84
N ALA A 26 -7.64 20.16 -12.20
CA ALA A 26 -6.65 19.55 -13.06
C ALA A 26 -6.22 18.25 -12.38
N ALA A 27 -6.42 17.11 -13.04
CA ALA A 27 -5.72 15.90 -12.66
C ALA A 27 -4.24 16.25 -12.63
N ALA A 28 -3.56 16.01 -11.51
CA ALA A 28 -2.13 16.26 -11.41
C ALA A 28 -1.44 15.58 -12.60
N ASP A 29 -0.67 16.32 -13.39
CA ASP A 29 0.03 15.77 -14.54
C ASP A 29 0.95 14.64 -14.06
N VAL A 30 0.69 13.43 -14.55
CA VAL A 30 1.50 12.25 -14.24
C VAL A 30 2.90 12.47 -14.82
N PRO A 31 3.98 12.42 -14.00
CA PRO A 31 5.33 12.58 -14.52
C PRO A 31 5.66 11.56 -15.61
N GLN A 32 6.40 11.98 -16.63
CA GLN A 32 6.70 11.13 -17.78
C GLN A 32 7.51 9.88 -17.36
N GLY A 33 7.14 8.72 -17.92
CA GLY A 33 7.88 7.47 -17.72
C GLY A 33 7.64 6.77 -16.38
N MET A 34 6.74 7.30 -15.54
CA MET A 34 6.43 6.69 -14.23
C MET A 34 5.92 5.25 -14.33
N GLN A 35 5.18 4.92 -15.39
CA GLN A 35 4.62 3.58 -15.61
C GLN A 35 5.66 2.53 -16.08
N ASN A 36 6.89 2.94 -16.36
CA ASN A 36 7.99 2.05 -16.74
C ASN A 36 8.83 1.69 -15.50
N PHE A 37 8.38 0.71 -14.73
CA PHE A 37 9.09 0.08 -13.61
C PHE A 37 9.11 -1.44 -13.83
N ASN A 38 9.75 -2.23 -12.96
CA ASN A 38 9.97 -3.67 -13.22
C ASN A 38 8.96 -4.58 -12.51
N HIS A 39 8.71 -4.32 -11.24
CA HIS A 39 7.87 -5.16 -10.38
C HIS A 39 7.05 -4.35 -9.39
N TYR A 40 6.10 -5.04 -8.78
CA TYR A 40 5.46 -4.64 -7.54
C TYR A 40 6.05 -5.39 -6.34
N THR A 41 6.12 -4.73 -5.19
CA THR A 41 6.21 -5.39 -3.89
C THR A 41 4.83 -5.37 -3.27
N PHE A 42 4.18 -6.54 -3.17
CA PHE A 42 2.93 -6.70 -2.44
C PHE A 42 3.26 -6.97 -0.96
N ALA A 43 3.02 -5.98 -0.11
CA ALA A 43 3.28 -6.02 1.31
C ALA A 43 2.00 -6.35 2.08
N VAL A 44 2.10 -7.34 2.96
CA VAL A 44 1.03 -7.72 3.90
C VAL A 44 1.56 -7.79 5.33
N MET A 45 0.68 -7.57 6.30
CA MET A 45 1.01 -7.57 7.71
C MET A 45 0.45 -8.81 8.42
N TRP A 46 1.24 -9.33 9.35
CA TRP A 46 0.76 -10.21 10.41
C TRP A 46 0.30 -9.34 11.58
N HIS A 47 -1.01 -9.14 11.71
CA HIS A 47 -1.55 -8.11 12.60
C HIS A 47 -1.17 -8.29 14.08
N PRO A 48 -1.19 -9.52 14.66
CA PRO A 48 -0.72 -9.73 16.04
C PRO A 48 0.73 -9.29 16.24
N GLY A 49 1.60 -9.60 15.29
CA GLY A 49 3.01 -9.19 15.29
C GLY A 49 3.18 -7.68 15.25
N VAL A 50 2.45 -7.01 14.36
CA VAL A 50 2.42 -5.55 14.26
C VAL A 50 1.96 -4.93 15.58
N CYS A 51 0.85 -5.40 16.15
CA CYS A 51 0.30 -4.83 17.38
C CYS A 51 1.18 -5.04 18.61
N ALA A 52 1.94 -6.14 18.66
CA ALA A 52 2.86 -6.39 19.75
C ALA A 52 4.15 -5.53 19.68
N THR A 53 4.53 -5.04 18.49
CA THR A 53 5.87 -4.49 18.27
C THR A 53 5.90 -3.05 17.76
N TRP A 54 4.86 -2.59 17.05
CA TRP A 54 4.81 -1.24 16.49
C TRP A 54 4.25 -0.24 17.50
N THR A 55 5.04 0.78 17.83
CA THR A 55 4.72 1.76 18.88
C THR A 55 3.56 2.70 18.54
N ASN A 56 3.23 2.88 17.26
CA ASN A 56 2.25 3.86 16.79
C ASN A 56 1.03 3.22 16.09
N ALA A 57 0.75 1.94 16.33
CA ALA A 57 -0.39 1.26 15.71
C ALA A 57 -1.74 1.69 16.32
N GLY A 58 -1.75 2.10 17.60
CA GLY A 58 -2.85 2.80 18.25
C GLY A 58 -4.23 2.17 17.98
N ALA A 59 -5.11 2.93 17.33
CA ALA A 59 -6.49 2.52 17.09
C ALA A 59 -6.64 1.30 16.16
N ALA A 60 -5.62 0.95 15.39
CA ALA A 60 -5.63 -0.24 14.54
C ALA A 60 -5.55 -1.54 15.35
N CYS A 61 -4.99 -1.50 16.56
CA CYS A 61 -4.72 -2.66 17.42
C CYS A 61 -5.72 -2.80 18.59
N LYS A 62 -6.97 -2.41 18.36
CA LYS A 62 -8.03 -2.50 19.38
C LYS A 62 -8.60 -3.91 19.52
N ASP A 63 -8.68 -4.66 18.43
CA ASP A 63 -9.19 -6.04 18.43
C ASP A 63 -8.04 -7.04 18.34
N LEU A 64 -7.62 -7.51 19.51
CA LEU A 64 -6.56 -8.51 19.66
C LEU A 64 -7.14 -9.91 19.92
N SER A 65 -8.42 -10.13 19.62
CA SER A 65 -9.04 -11.45 19.78
C SER A 65 -8.37 -12.46 18.83
N PRO A 66 -7.87 -13.61 19.30
CA PRO A 66 -7.32 -14.65 18.43
C PRO A 66 -8.33 -15.21 17.43
N ASP A 67 -9.62 -15.02 17.68
CA ASP A 67 -10.71 -15.46 16.79
C ASP A 67 -11.09 -14.42 15.73
N ALA A 68 -10.62 -13.18 15.86
CA ALA A 68 -10.85 -12.15 14.86
C ALA A 68 -10.12 -12.51 13.56
N LYS A 69 -10.81 -12.36 12.42
CA LYS A 69 -10.27 -12.69 11.09
C LYS A 69 -8.91 -12.02 10.84
N ILE A 70 -8.76 -10.75 11.23
CA ILE A 70 -7.50 -9.98 11.08
C ILE A 70 -6.30 -10.58 11.83
N ASN A 71 -6.54 -11.47 12.81
CA ASN A 71 -5.52 -12.18 13.59
C ASN A 71 -5.33 -13.65 13.13
N GLN A 72 -6.06 -14.08 12.10
CA GLN A 72 -6.00 -15.46 11.55
C GLN A 72 -5.44 -15.54 10.13
N GLU A 73 -5.33 -14.40 9.44
CA GLU A 73 -4.86 -14.32 8.06
C GLU A 73 -4.08 -13.01 7.86
N TRP A 74 -3.49 -12.85 6.68
CA TRP A 74 -2.76 -11.63 6.37
C TRP A 74 -3.70 -10.44 6.23
N THR A 75 -3.24 -9.29 6.71
CA THR A 75 -3.90 -7.99 6.50
C THR A 75 -3.08 -7.14 5.53
N MET A 76 -3.72 -6.18 4.88
CA MET A 76 -3.09 -5.37 3.85
C MET A 76 -2.11 -4.36 4.44
N HIS A 77 -0.92 -4.26 3.85
CA HIS A 77 -0.05 -3.09 4.00
C HIS A 77 -0.14 -2.22 2.75
N GLY A 78 0.29 -2.72 1.60
CA GLY A 78 0.34 -1.92 0.37
C GLY A 78 0.89 -2.69 -0.84
N LEU A 79 0.79 -2.07 -2.01
CA LEU A 79 1.33 -2.58 -3.28
C LEU A 79 2.21 -1.52 -3.93
N TRP A 80 3.52 -1.76 -3.90
CA TRP A 80 4.50 -0.72 -4.21
C TRP A 80 5.19 -0.98 -5.54
N ALA A 81 4.97 -0.08 -6.51
CA ALA A 81 5.76 -0.09 -7.72
C ALA A 81 7.25 0.11 -7.38
N SER A 82 8.10 -0.74 -7.96
CA SER A 82 9.53 -0.52 -7.98
C SER A 82 9.87 0.82 -8.64
N ARG A 83 11.08 1.30 -8.39
CA ARG A 83 11.51 2.60 -8.90
C ARG A 83 11.44 2.64 -10.43
N PRO A 84 10.78 3.66 -11.02
CA PRO A 84 10.73 3.86 -12.46
C PRO A 84 12.11 3.94 -13.12
N GLN A 85 12.22 3.44 -14.35
CA GLN A 85 13.44 3.43 -15.15
C GLN A 85 13.95 4.84 -15.45
N SER A 86 13.05 5.82 -15.61
CA SER A 86 13.44 7.23 -15.77
C SER A 86 14.19 7.77 -14.54
N LEU A 87 13.78 7.40 -13.32
CA LEU A 87 14.45 7.78 -12.08
C LEU A 87 15.77 7.03 -11.87
N ILE A 88 15.85 5.77 -12.35
CA ILE A 88 17.10 5.03 -12.39
C ILE A 88 18.10 5.74 -13.30
N ALA A 89 17.68 6.10 -14.52
CA ALA A 89 18.51 6.78 -15.50
C ALA A 89 18.98 8.16 -15.03
N SER A 90 18.19 8.87 -14.21
CA SER A 90 18.57 10.15 -13.61
C SER A 90 19.46 10.02 -12.38
N GLY A 91 19.89 8.81 -12.01
CA GLY A 91 20.82 8.57 -10.90
C GLY A 91 20.17 8.55 -9.52
N MET A 92 18.84 8.53 -9.40
CA MET A 92 18.19 8.35 -8.11
C MET A 92 18.60 7.00 -7.52
N ASN A 93 18.93 6.94 -6.22
CA ASN A 93 19.24 5.68 -5.52
C ASN A 93 17.97 5.05 -4.89
N GLY A 94 18.06 3.77 -4.51
CA GLY A 94 16.89 3.00 -4.05
C GLY A 94 16.29 3.58 -2.78
N PRO A 95 17.12 3.85 -1.75
CA PRO A 95 16.68 4.52 -0.53
C PRO A 95 15.94 5.84 -0.75
N THR A 96 16.36 6.68 -1.69
CA THR A 96 15.64 7.92 -2.03
C THR A 96 14.22 7.63 -2.52
N TRP A 97 14.05 6.66 -3.43
CA TRP A 97 12.70 6.27 -3.89
C TRP A 97 11.86 5.65 -2.76
N TRP A 98 12.45 4.80 -1.92
CA TRP A 98 11.71 4.19 -0.80
C TRP A 98 11.28 5.20 0.27
N HIS A 99 12.08 6.24 0.47
CA HIS A 99 11.78 7.31 1.40
C HIS A 99 10.66 8.21 0.89
N TYR A 100 10.80 8.74 -0.34
CA TYR A 100 9.88 9.73 -0.87
C TYR A 100 8.69 9.13 -1.65
N GLY A 101 8.91 8.11 -2.46
CA GLY A 101 7.93 7.66 -3.45
C GLY A 101 7.43 8.82 -4.29
N CYS A 102 6.11 8.90 -4.47
CA CYS A 102 5.43 9.97 -5.17
C CYS A 102 5.56 11.35 -4.49
N TYR A 103 5.86 11.43 -3.19
CA TYR A 103 6.15 12.71 -2.54
C TYR A 103 7.41 13.38 -3.10
N TRP A 104 8.24 12.66 -3.87
CA TRP A 104 9.33 13.26 -4.63
C TRP A 104 8.85 14.38 -5.56
N TYR A 105 7.60 14.32 -6.03
CA TYR A 105 7.03 15.32 -6.93
C TYR A 105 6.30 16.46 -6.20
N ASN A 106 6.25 16.43 -4.86
CA ASN A 106 5.74 17.56 -4.09
C ASN A 106 6.71 18.75 -4.18
N PRO A 107 6.22 19.99 -4.10
CA PRO A 107 7.08 21.16 -3.94
C PRO A 107 8.07 20.97 -2.77
N GLY A 108 9.36 21.07 -3.07
CA GLY A 108 10.43 20.88 -2.10
C GLY A 108 10.58 19.45 -1.55
N HIS A 109 10.01 18.43 -2.21
CA HIS A 109 9.99 17.03 -1.73
C HIS A 109 9.35 16.88 -0.34
N THR A 110 8.39 17.74 -0.03
CA THR A 110 7.78 17.80 1.30
C THR A 110 7.04 16.50 1.61
N LEU A 111 7.35 15.91 2.77
CA LEU A 111 6.64 14.75 3.31
C LEU A 111 5.49 15.21 4.23
N PRO A 112 4.35 14.50 4.22
CA PRO A 112 3.30 14.74 5.20
C PRO A 112 3.82 14.41 6.61
N LYS A 113 3.32 15.12 7.62
CA LYS A 113 3.69 14.91 9.03
C LYS A 113 3.37 13.50 9.51
N ASP A 114 2.23 12.97 9.05
CA ASP A 114 1.73 11.63 9.33
C ASP A 114 0.79 11.18 8.20
N SER A 115 0.32 9.94 8.25
CA SER A 115 -0.56 9.38 7.22
C SER A 115 -1.88 10.14 7.07
N CYS A 116 -2.43 10.68 8.16
CA CYS A 116 -3.70 11.39 8.16
C CYS A 116 -3.61 12.83 7.64
N ALA A 117 -2.40 13.40 7.56
CA ALA A 117 -2.15 14.68 6.90
C ALA A 117 -2.33 14.61 5.37
N ASN A 118 -2.37 13.41 4.78
CA ASN A 118 -2.79 13.24 3.40
C ASN A 118 -4.30 13.47 3.23
N PRO A 119 -4.75 13.95 2.05
CA PRO A 119 -6.18 14.13 1.80
C PRO A 119 -6.98 12.83 1.97
N ALA A 120 -8.23 12.96 2.40
CA ALA A 120 -9.12 11.82 2.55
C ALA A 120 -9.48 11.20 1.19
N LEU A 121 -9.57 9.87 1.16
CA LEU A 121 -10.00 9.13 -0.02
C LEU A 121 -11.53 9.04 -0.05
N ASN A 122 -12.14 9.44 -1.16
CA ASN A 122 -13.60 9.35 -1.35
C ASN A 122 -13.99 8.04 -2.05
N LEU A 123 -13.79 6.91 -1.35
CA LEU A 123 -14.05 5.59 -1.90
C LEU A 123 -15.56 5.27 -1.92
N PRO A 124 -16.05 4.50 -2.91
CA PRO A 124 -17.40 3.92 -2.85
C PRO A 124 -17.59 3.14 -1.55
N ALA A 125 -18.78 3.24 -0.93
CA ALA A 125 -19.03 2.69 0.41
C ALA A 125 -18.67 1.20 0.55
N ALA A 126 -18.99 0.39 -0.46
CA ALA A 126 -18.64 -1.04 -0.47
C ALA A 126 -17.12 -1.28 -0.51
N LEU A 127 -16.38 -0.48 -1.28
CA LEU A 127 -14.92 -0.56 -1.35
C LEU A 127 -14.30 -0.10 -0.04
N HIS A 128 -14.78 1.01 0.54
CA HIS A 128 -14.33 1.47 1.85
C HIS A 128 -14.52 0.41 2.93
N GLN A 129 -15.72 -0.20 3.00
CA GLN A 129 -16.01 -1.24 4.00
C GLN A 129 -15.08 -2.45 3.83
N ARG A 130 -14.90 -2.94 2.60
CA ARG A 130 -14.00 -4.07 2.33
C ARG A 130 -12.54 -3.72 2.65
N LEU A 131 -12.08 -2.54 2.25
CA LEU A 131 -10.74 -2.06 2.55
C LEU A 131 -10.48 -2.04 4.06
N TYR A 132 -11.37 -1.44 4.84
CA TYR A 132 -11.18 -1.30 6.29
C TYR A 132 -11.28 -2.64 7.04
N ALA A 133 -12.03 -3.61 6.51
CA ALA A 133 -12.07 -4.97 7.05
C ALA A 133 -10.74 -5.74 6.85
N HIS A 134 -9.96 -5.36 5.83
CA HIS A 134 -8.72 -6.05 5.45
C HIS A 134 -7.45 -5.23 5.70
N MET A 135 -7.56 -3.94 5.97
CA MET A 135 -6.46 -3.02 6.32
C MET A 135 -6.76 -2.34 7.66
N PRO A 136 -6.56 -3.01 8.82
CA PRO A 136 -6.85 -2.41 10.13
C PRO A 136 -6.14 -1.08 10.36
N MET A 137 -4.95 -0.91 9.79
CA MET A 137 -4.14 0.30 9.86
C MET A 137 -4.74 1.50 9.11
N ALA A 138 -5.80 1.32 8.30
CA ALA A 138 -6.60 2.41 7.76
C ALA A 138 -7.30 3.24 8.87
N ASN A 139 -7.47 2.68 10.08
CA ASN A 139 -7.94 3.42 11.25
C ASN A 139 -6.95 4.51 11.72
N ILE A 140 -5.70 4.48 11.24
CA ILE A 140 -4.71 5.54 11.39
C ILE A 140 -4.24 6.08 10.04
N CYS A 141 -5.15 6.04 9.04
CA CYS A 141 -5.00 6.58 7.70
C CYS A 141 -3.90 5.94 6.84
N LEU A 142 -3.53 4.67 7.10
CA LEU A 142 -2.54 3.98 6.26
C LEU A 142 -2.95 3.95 4.79
N ASP A 143 -4.23 3.72 4.49
CA ASP A 143 -4.82 3.79 3.14
C ASP A 143 -4.41 5.07 2.38
N ARG A 144 -4.44 6.23 3.06
CA ARG A 144 -4.02 7.49 2.47
C ARG A 144 -2.52 7.51 2.21
N HIS A 145 -1.71 7.06 3.18
CA HIS A 145 -0.26 6.98 2.99
C HIS A 145 0.10 6.11 1.80
N GLU A 146 -0.52 4.93 1.69
CA GLU A 146 -0.26 3.96 0.63
C GLU A 146 -0.58 4.55 -0.73
N TYR A 147 -1.77 5.14 -0.89
CA TYR A 147 -2.15 5.77 -2.15
C TYR A 147 -1.24 6.94 -2.52
N TYR A 148 -1.06 7.92 -1.61
CA TYR A 148 -0.35 9.15 -1.95
C TYR A 148 1.16 8.96 -2.11
N LYS A 149 1.77 8.03 -1.37
CA LYS A 149 3.19 7.74 -1.48
C LYS A 149 3.50 6.80 -2.64
N HIS A 150 2.66 5.79 -2.91
CA HIS A 150 3.03 4.70 -3.80
C HIS A 150 2.35 4.75 -5.17
N VAL A 151 1.27 5.52 -5.34
CA VAL A 151 0.40 5.41 -6.52
C VAL A 151 0.05 6.74 -7.16
N ALA A 152 -0.14 7.81 -6.39
CA ALA A 152 -0.70 9.07 -6.90
C ALA A 152 0.08 9.66 -8.11
N CYS A 153 1.41 9.50 -8.13
CA CYS A 153 2.26 9.95 -9.24
C CYS A 153 2.34 8.97 -10.43
N PHE A 154 1.63 7.85 -10.37
CA PHE A 154 1.46 6.92 -11.49
C PHE A 154 0.16 7.19 -12.26
N GLY A 155 -0.78 7.95 -11.71
CA GLY A 155 -2.04 8.32 -12.37
C GLY A 155 -3.15 7.27 -12.29
N GLU A 156 -3.00 6.28 -11.40
CA GLU A 156 -4.06 5.31 -11.09
C GLU A 156 -4.94 5.88 -9.97
N SER A 157 -6.27 5.74 -10.09
CA SER A 157 -7.19 6.23 -9.06
C SER A 157 -7.28 5.28 -7.86
N PRO A 158 -7.72 5.72 -6.67
CA PRO A 158 -7.92 4.85 -5.52
C PRO A 158 -8.86 3.67 -5.82
N GLU A 159 -9.91 3.90 -6.62
CA GLU A 159 -10.90 2.91 -7.03
C GLU A 159 -10.36 1.87 -8.02
N GLN A 160 -9.23 2.14 -8.67
CA GLN A 160 -8.51 1.17 -9.49
C GLN A 160 -7.47 0.42 -8.66
N PHE A 161 -6.78 1.15 -7.77
CA PHE A 161 -5.68 0.65 -6.98
C PHE A 161 -6.10 -0.36 -5.91
N PHE A 162 -6.98 0.02 -4.97
CA PHE A 162 -7.32 -0.84 -3.84
C PHE A 162 -7.99 -2.17 -4.24
N PRO A 163 -8.87 -2.24 -5.26
CA PRO A 163 -9.40 -3.52 -5.70
C PRO A 163 -8.33 -4.50 -6.18
N LYS A 164 -7.25 -4.00 -6.82
CA LYS A 164 -6.12 -4.82 -7.26
C LYS A 164 -5.40 -5.44 -6.06
N GLU A 165 -5.13 -4.65 -5.04
CA GLU A 165 -4.49 -5.15 -3.80
C GLU A 165 -5.37 -6.16 -3.06
N LEU A 166 -6.67 -5.88 -2.98
CA LEU A 166 -7.63 -6.77 -2.32
C LEU A 166 -7.77 -8.12 -3.05
N ASP A 167 -7.68 -8.14 -4.39
CA ASP A 167 -7.64 -9.39 -5.16
C ASP A 167 -6.38 -10.21 -4.85
N LEU A 168 -5.21 -9.56 -4.79
CA LEU A 168 -3.97 -10.22 -4.38
C LEU A 168 -4.06 -10.78 -2.95
N LEU A 169 -4.67 -10.01 -2.03
CA LEU A 169 -4.86 -10.44 -0.66
C LEU A 169 -5.79 -11.64 -0.55
N ASP A 170 -6.92 -11.65 -1.28
CA ASP A 170 -7.84 -12.78 -1.28
C ASP A 170 -7.15 -14.06 -1.79
N LYS A 171 -6.38 -13.96 -2.87
CA LYS A 171 -5.60 -15.08 -3.42
C LYS A 171 -4.53 -15.58 -2.45
N LEU A 172 -3.85 -14.66 -1.75
CA LEU A 172 -2.87 -15.01 -0.72
C LEU A 172 -3.58 -15.70 0.46
N ASN A 173 -4.67 -15.15 0.98
CA ASN A 173 -5.37 -15.68 2.13
C ASN A 173 -6.07 -17.02 1.87
N ALA A 174 -6.45 -17.30 0.62
CA ALA A 174 -6.95 -18.60 0.18
C ALA A 174 -5.86 -19.68 -0.01
N SER A 175 -4.57 -19.31 0.04
CA SER A 175 -3.46 -20.22 -0.25
C SER A 175 -3.10 -21.13 0.93
N SER A 176 -2.42 -22.24 0.64
CA SER A 176 -1.88 -23.13 1.69
C SER A 176 -0.74 -22.49 2.48
N PHE A 177 -0.09 -21.45 1.95
CA PHE A 177 0.87 -20.65 2.71
C PHE A 177 0.19 -19.91 3.86
N THR A 178 -0.96 -19.27 3.64
CA THR A 178 -1.70 -18.63 4.73
C THR A 178 -2.27 -19.64 5.72
N ALA A 179 -2.69 -20.82 5.23
CA ALA A 179 -3.08 -21.92 6.11
C ALA A 179 -1.93 -22.34 7.03
N PHE A 180 -0.70 -22.49 6.49
CA PHE A 180 0.49 -22.79 7.29
C PHE A 180 0.73 -21.74 8.38
N ILE A 181 0.68 -20.45 8.05
CA ILE A 181 0.86 -19.37 9.04
C ILE A 181 -0.21 -19.45 10.15
N ARG A 182 -1.48 -19.65 9.76
CA ARG A 182 -2.62 -19.76 10.68
C ARG A 182 -2.49 -20.96 11.62
N GLU A 183 -2.01 -22.09 11.14
CA GLU A 183 -1.81 -23.32 11.92
C GLU A 183 -0.66 -23.22 12.94
N HIS A 184 0.30 -22.33 12.69
CA HIS A 184 1.47 -22.13 13.55
C HIS A 184 1.39 -20.87 14.42
N ARG A 185 0.21 -20.26 14.56
CA ARG A 185 0.00 -19.15 15.49
C ARG A 185 0.33 -19.55 16.92
N GLY A 186 0.98 -18.64 17.64
CA GLY A 186 1.52 -18.83 18.98
C GLY A 186 2.79 -19.72 19.03
N GLN A 187 3.34 -20.12 17.88
CA GLN A 187 4.50 -21.01 17.83
C GLN A 187 5.76 -20.29 17.33
N TRP A 188 6.89 -20.83 17.75
CA TRP A 188 8.18 -20.55 17.13
C TRP A 188 8.42 -21.52 15.97
N VAL A 189 8.69 -20.95 14.79
CA VAL A 189 8.84 -21.70 13.54
C VAL A 189 10.21 -21.39 12.93
N GLU A 190 10.87 -22.42 12.41
CA GLU A 190 12.08 -22.25 11.62
C GLU A 190 11.77 -21.45 10.35
N ARG A 191 12.55 -20.41 10.06
CA ARG A 191 12.42 -19.55 8.87
C ARG A 191 12.37 -20.38 7.59
N ASN A 192 13.18 -21.44 7.52
CA ASN A 192 13.20 -22.34 6.37
C ASN A 192 11.88 -23.12 6.18
N ALA A 193 11.15 -23.41 7.26
CA ALA A 193 9.83 -24.03 7.16
C ALA A 193 8.81 -23.06 6.55
N ILE A 194 8.83 -21.78 6.95
CA ILE A 194 7.99 -20.72 6.34
C ILE A 194 8.32 -20.56 4.85
N LEU A 195 9.61 -20.50 4.50
CA LEU A 195 10.04 -20.40 3.09
C LEU A 195 9.62 -21.63 2.28
N LYS A 196 9.72 -22.84 2.84
CA LYS A 196 9.27 -24.07 2.19
C LYS A 196 7.76 -24.06 1.97
N ALA A 197 6.97 -23.65 2.96
CA ALA A 197 5.52 -23.55 2.84
C ALA A 197 5.10 -22.56 1.74
N PHE A 198 5.80 -21.43 1.61
CA PHE A 198 5.59 -20.48 0.51
C PHE A 198 5.91 -21.13 -0.85
N ALA A 199 7.08 -21.76 -0.97
CA ALA A 199 7.52 -22.37 -2.22
C ALA A 199 6.57 -23.48 -2.69
N GLU A 200 6.08 -24.31 -1.77
CA GLU A 200 5.10 -25.36 -2.04
C GLU A 200 3.74 -24.79 -2.43
N SER A 201 3.24 -23.80 -1.69
CA SER A 201 1.95 -23.14 -1.95
C SER A 201 1.88 -22.54 -3.36
N PHE A 202 2.97 -21.90 -3.79
CA PHE A 202 3.02 -21.19 -5.07
C PHE A 202 3.79 -21.94 -6.16
N LYS A 203 4.11 -23.22 -5.92
CA LYS A 203 4.78 -24.13 -6.87
C LYS A 203 6.04 -23.54 -7.51
N VAL A 204 6.81 -22.79 -6.72
CA VAL A 204 8.11 -22.23 -7.12
C VAL A 204 9.24 -23.06 -6.54
N LYS A 205 10.39 -23.09 -7.21
CA LYS A 205 11.56 -23.87 -6.75
C LYS A 205 12.09 -23.38 -5.40
N ASN A 206 12.15 -22.06 -5.23
CA ASN A 206 12.64 -21.38 -4.02
C ASN A 206 11.69 -20.23 -3.67
N ALA A 207 11.66 -19.82 -2.41
CA ALA A 207 10.93 -18.64 -1.94
C ALA A 207 11.68 -17.31 -2.18
N ASP A 208 12.36 -17.18 -3.32
CA ASP A 208 13.19 -16.01 -3.65
C ASP A 208 12.36 -14.72 -3.81
N ALA A 209 11.04 -14.84 -4.03
CA ALA A 209 10.10 -13.72 -4.11
C ALA A 209 9.62 -13.22 -2.74
N LEU A 210 9.85 -13.98 -1.67
CA LEU A 210 9.35 -13.71 -0.33
C LEU A 210 10.41 -13.04 0.55
N GLU A 211 10.12 -11.82 0.97
CA GLU A 211 10.83 -11.08 2.01
C GLU A 211 10.03 -11.12 3.32
N LEU A 212 10.54 -11.86 4.31
CA LEU A 212 9.95 -11.88 5.65
C LEU A 212 10.49 -10.70 6.47
N ARG A 213 9.58 -9.93 7.08
CA ARG A 213 9.91 -8.81 7.96
C ARG A 213 9.55 -9.15 9.40
N CYS A 214 10.53 -8.98 10.28
CA CYS A 214 10.35 -9.24 11.70
C CYS A 214 10.88 -8.08 12.55
N GLU A 215 10.39 -8.02 13.77
CA GLU A 215 10.87 -7.12 14.82
C GLU A 215 11.43 -7.95 15.98
N THR A 216 12.55 -7.51 16.54
CA THR A 216 13.13 -8.18 17.71
C THR A 216 12.28 -7.88 18.94
N PRO A 217 11.96 -8.88 19.80
CA PRO A 217 11.22 -8.66 21.03
C PRO A 217 11.90 -7.59 21.91
N GLY A 218 11.18 -6.53 22.27
CA GLY A 218 11.69 -5.51 23.18
C GLY A 218 11.88 -6.07 24.60
N ARG A 219 12.63 -5.36 25.46
CA ARG A 219 12.84 -5.77 26.87
C ARG A 219 11.55 -5.93 27.70
N HIS A 220 10.43 -5.41 27.21
CA HIS A 220 9.13 -5.43 27.89
C HIS A 220 8.24 -6.61 27.50
N THR A 221 8.61 -7.40 26.49
CA THR A 221 7.93 -8.67 26.19
C THR A 221 8.57 -9.78 27.02
N HIS A 222 8.47 -9.67 28.36
CA HIS A 222 9.08 -10.62 29.30
C HIS A 222 8.61 -12.08 29.13
N GLU A 223 7.51 -12.27 28.38
CA GLU A 223 6.88 -13.57 28.11
C GLU A 223 7.33 -14.20 26.79
N LEU A 224 8.00 -13.45 25.91
CA LEU A 224 8.53 -13.97 24.66
C LEU A 224 9.98 -14.38 24.85
N GLU A 225 10.28 -15.66 24.59
CA GLU A 225 11.64 -16.18 24.62
C GLU A 225 12.57 -15.28 23.77
N HIS A 226 13.76 -14.95 24.28
CA HIS A 226 14.78 -14.20 23.54
C HIS A 226 15.45 -15.00 22.40
N GLN A 227 14.74 -15.98 21.83
CA GLN A 227 15.30 -16.99 20.92
C GLN A 227 15.09 -16.68 19.44
N GLY A 228 14.48 -15.54 19.07
CA GLY A 228 14.26 -15.17 17.67
C GLY A 228 13.49 -13.86 17.51
N ASP A 229 12.99 -13.59 16.30
CA ASP A 229 12.23 -12.38 15.97
C ASP A 229 10.72 -12.65 15.84
N ILE A 230 9.90 -11.61 15.98
CA ILE A 230 8.44 -11.65 15.83
C ILE A 230 8.08 -11.31 14.39
N LEU A 231 7.32 -12.19 13.72
CA LEU A 231 6.82 -11.93 12.36
C LEU A 231 5.86 -10.75 12.35
N THR A 232 6.15 -9.72 11.56
CA THR A 232 5.28 -8.54 11.41
C THR A 232 4.75 -8.38 10.00
N GLN A 233 5.52 -8.75 8.98
CA GLN A 233 5.09 -8.61 7.59
C GLN A 233 5.68 -9.69 6.68
N ALA A 234 5.04 -9.89 5.54
CA ALA A 234 5.58 -10.60 4.40
C ALA A 234 5.45 -9.71 3.16
N TRP A 235 6.55 -9.57 2.41
CA TRP A 235 6.59 -8.81 1.17
C TRP A 235 6.85 -9.76 0.01
N ILE A 236 5.99 -9.74 -0.99
CA ILE A 236 6.01 -10.66 -2.12
C ILE A 236 6.32 -9.85 -3.39
N THR A 237 7.38 -10.21 -4.09
CA THR A 237 7.79 -9.52 -5.32
C THR A 237 7.09 -10.15 -6.53
N ILE A 238 6.34 -9.33 -7.27
CA ILE A 238 5.47 -9.76 -8.37
C ILE A 238 5.85 -8.97 -9.64
N HIS A 239 6.10 -9.67 -10.74
CA HIS A 239 6.32 -9.07 -12.06
C HIS A 239 5.20 -8.09 -12.41
N LYS A 240 5.52 -6.86 -12.86
CA LYS A 240 4.47 -5.84 -13.08
C LYS A 240 3.40 -6.28 -14.08
N ASP A 241 3.82 -6.97 -15.14
CA ASP A 241 2.96 -7.38 -16.25
C ASP A 241 2.19 -8.67 -15.93
N LYS A 242 2.41 -9.23 -14.73
CA LYS A 242 1.81 -10.47 -14.25
C LYS A 242 1.06 -10.30 -12.93
N VAL A 243 0.80 -9.06 -12.51
CA VAL A 243 0.09 -8.78 -11.25
C VAL A 243 -1.29 -9.45 -11.21
N ASN A 244 -2.00 -9.49 -12.33
CA ASN A 244 -3.31 -10.16 -12.42
C ASN A 244 -3.21 -11.70 -12.44
N ASP A 245 -2.04 -12.23 -12.83
CA ASP A 245 -1.76 -13.66 -12.93
C ASP A 245 -1.35 -14.26 -11.57
N PHE A 246 -1.07 -13.43 -10.55
CA PHE A 246 -0.82 -13.92 -9.19
C PHE A 246 -1.98 -14.83 -8.75
N PRO A 247 -1.71 -15.99 -8.10
CA PRO A 247 -0.42 -16.44 -7.58
C PRO A 247 0.28 -17.48 -8.46
N ALA A 248 0.13 -17.39 -9.79
CA ALA A 248 0.84 -18.29 -10.70
C ALA A 248 2.37 -18.23 -10.48
N PRO A 249 3.11 -19.35 -10.61
CA PRO A 249 4.55 -19.38 -10.35
C PRO A 249 5.35 -18.36 -11.17
N ASP A 250 4.92 -18.09 -12.42
CA ASP A 250 5.54 -17.14 -13.34
C ASP A 250 5.15 -15.68 -13.09
N SER A 251 4.25 -15.42 -12.14
CA SER A 251 3.96 -14.06 -11.66
C SER A 251 5.01 -13.55 -10.66
N LEU A 252 5.73 -14.45 -10.02
CA LEU A 252 6.66 -14.15 -8.95
C LEU A 252 8.07 -13.91 -9.49
N GLU A 253 8.77 -12.91 -8.96
CA GLU A 253 10.16 -12.63 -9.31
C GLU A 253 11.04 -12.52 -8.06
N LYS A 254 12.36 -12.62 -8.25
CA LYS A 254 13.30 -12.56 -7.13
C LYS A 254 13.25 -11.18 -6.46
N GLY A 255 12.97 -11.19 -5.16
CA GLY A 255 13.00 -10.03 -4.28
C GLY A 255 14.24 -9.97 -3.40
N ARG A 256 14.10 -9.31 -2.25
CA ARG A 256 15.11 -9.29 -1.18
C ARG A 256 14.84 -10.42 -0.18
N LYS A 257 15.81 -10.68 0.71
CA LYS A 257 15.76 -11.80 1.66
C LYS A 257 14.93 -11.51 2.95
N GLY A 258 14.70 -10.24 3.28
CA GLY A 258 14.14 -9.84 4.57
C GLY A 258 15.14 -9.84 5.72
N ASN A 259 14.67 -9.54 6.94
CA ASN A 259 15.50 -9.34 8.13
C ASN A 259 15.27 -10.36 9.25
N CYS A 260 14.29 -11.26 9.13
CA CYS A 260 14.00 -12.24 10.17
C CYS A 260 15.17 -13.21 10.43
N ALA A 261 15.41 -13.51 11.70
CA ALA A 261 16.30 -14.56 12.19
C ALA A 261 15.89 -15.98 11.75
N GLU A 262 16.70 -16.97 12.12
CA GLU A 262 16.44 -18.38 11.82
C GLU A 262 15.18 -18.91 12.50
N LYS A 263 14.87 -18.43 13.71
CA LYS A 263 13.66 -18.79 14.46
C LYS A 263 12.72 -17.59 14.51
N ILE A 264 11.46 -17.79 14.15
CA ILE A 264 10.45 -16.72 14.00
C ILE A 264 9.22 -17.07 14.83
N HIS A 265 8.75 -16.15 15.67
CA HIS A 265 7.48 -16.29 16.39
C HIS A 265 6.34 -15.75 15.52
N ILE A 266 5.36 -16.60 15.23
CA ILE A 266 4.09 -16.19 14.63
C ILE A 266 3.08 -15.95 15.77
N LEU A 267 2.89 -14.71 16.20
CA LEU A 267 1.97 -14.39 17.31
C LEU A 267 0.51 -14.75 16.98
N ASN A 268 -0.31 -15.04 17.99
CA ASN A 268 -1.71 -15.45 17.84
C ASN A 268 -2.71 -14.30 17.97
#